data_AF-A0A5C8SM00-F1
#
_entry.id   AF-A0A5C8SM00-F1
#
_cell.length_a   1.000
_cell.length_b   1.000
_cell.length_c   1.000
_cell.angle_alpha   90.00
_cell.angle_beta   90.00
_cell.angle_gamma   90.00
#
_symmetry.space_group_name_H-M   'P 1'
#
loop_
_entity.id
_entity.type
_entity.pdbx_description
1 polymer ?
#
loop_
_entity_poly.entity_id
_entity_poly.type
_entity_poly.pdbx_seq_one_letter_code
_entity_poly.pdbx_strand_id
1 'polypeptide(L)' 'MKAETINELARAAAEQAEDIFSKTRDGDPAARCVRLRKMFADWLRHATERERRNDRRRIGRTRA' A
#
# COMPACT_ATOMS: atom_id res chain seq x y z
N MET A 1 -8.35 -8.52 7.02
CA MET A 1 -8.76 -7.13 6.72
C MET A 1 -10.19 -7.09 6.12
N LYS A 2 -10.94 -5.99 6.28
CA LYS A 2 -12.25 -5.81 5.59
C LYS A 2 -12.01 -5.44 4.12
N ALA A 3 -12.93 -5.84 3.23
CA ALA A 3 -12.85 -5.55 1.79
C ALA A 3 -12.83 -4.04 1.50
N GLU A 4 -13.63 -3.25 2.21
CA GLU A 4 -13.65 -1.79 2.14
C GLU A 4 -12.26 -1.18 2.38
N THR A 5 -11.55 -1.63 3.42
CA THR A 5 -10.19 -1.18 3.71
C THR A 5 -9.20 -1.59 2.61
N ILE A 6 -9.35 -2.77 2.01
CA ILE A 6 -8.51 -3.17 0.86
C ILE A 6 -8.73 -2.20 -0.31
N ASN A 7 -9.98 -1.85 -0.60
CA ASN A 7 -10.33 -0.94 -1.68
C ASN A 7 -9.82 0.49 -1.45
N GLU A 8 -9.89 0.99 -0.21
CA GLU A 8 -9.31 2.28 0.16
C GLU A 8 -7.79 2.31 -0.05
N LEU A 9 -7.09 1.27 0.41
CA LEU A 9 -5.63 1.16 0.22
C LEU A 9 -5.28 1.07 -1.27
N ALA A 10 -6.05 0.31 -2.05
CA ALA A 10 -5.84 0.18 -3.49
C ALA A 10 -6.06 1.51 -4.22
N ARG A 11 -7.11 2.26 -3.85
CA ARG A 11 -7.38 3.58 -4.41
C ARG A 11 -6.25 4.57 -4.13
N ALA A 12 -5.79 4.64 -2.88
CA ALA A 12 -4.70 5.54 -2.51
C ALA A 12 -3.37 5.16 -3.19
N ALA A 13 -3.11 3.87 -3.41
CA ALA A 13 -1.95 3.42 -4.18
C ALA A 13 -2.05 3.82 -5.66
N ALA A 14 -3.26 3.76 -6.25
CA ALA A 14 -3.49 4.21 -7.62
C ALA A 14 -3.29 5.73 -7.77
N GLU A 15 -3.84 6.52 -6.85
CA GLU A 15 -3.66 7.98 -6.82
C GLU A 15 -2.16 8.37 -6.72
N GLN A 16 -1.37 7.66 -5.92
CA GLN A 16 0.08 7.86 -5.85
C GLN A 16 0.81 7.44 -7.13
N ALA A 17 0.38 6.36 -7.77
CA ALA A 17 0.96 5.93 -9.05
C ALA A 17 0.71 6.99 -10.13
N GLU A 18 -0.52 7.52 -10.21
CA GLU A 18 -0.89 8.62 -11.12
C GLU A 18 -0.07 9.89 -10.86
N ASP A 19 0.18 10.23 -9.59
CA ASP A 19 1.08 11.31 -9.21
C ASP A 19 2.52 11.08 -9.72
N ILE A 20 3.06 9.86 -9.58
CA ILE A 20 4.36 9.49 -10.14
C ILE A 20 4.36 9.64 -11.67
N PHE A 21 3.30 9.21 -12.35
CA PHE A 21 3.19 9.32 -13.81
C PHE A 21 3.10 10.78 -14.27
N SER A 22 2.29 11.61 -13.61
CA SER A 22 2.09 13.02 -13.98
C SER A 22 3.34 13.88 -13.72
N LYS A 23 4.08 13.61 -12.64
CA LYS A 23 5.33 14.30 -12.31
C LYS A 23 6.52 13.85 -13.16
N THR A 24 6.40 12.70 -13.84
CA THR A 24 7.46 12.16 -14.71
C THR A 24 7.07 12.36 -16.17
N ARG A 25 6.88 13.63 -16.58
CA ARG A 25 6.43 13.97 -17.94
C ARG A 25 7.47 13.68 -19.03
N ASP A 26 8.77 13.66 -18.66
CA ASP A 26 9.89 13.41 -19.61
C ASP A 26 11.02 12.55 -18.99
N GLY A 27 10.76 11.87 -17.86
CA GLY A 27 11.81 11.16 -17.11
C GLY A 27 12.06 9.71 -17.57
N ASP A 28 13.30 9.26 -17.41
CA ASP A 28 13.76 7.88 -17.67
C ASP A 28 12.75 6.83 -17.16
N PRO A 29 12.18 5.99 -18.06
CA PRO A 29 11.29 4.90 -17.69
C PRO A 29 11.84 4.00 -16.57
N ALA A 30 13.16 3.80 -16.48
CA ALA A 30 13.77 3.01 -15.43
C ALA A 30 13.63 3.68 -14.06
N ALA A 31 13.90 4.99 -13.96
CA ALA A 31 13.70 5.75 -12.74
C ALA A 31 12.24 5.75 -12.28
N ARG A 32 11.29 5.80 -13.22
CA ARG A 32 9.85 5.66 -12.94
C ARG A 32 9.51 4.28 -12.38
N CYS A 33 10.01 3.21 -13.00
CA CYS A 33 9.82 1.85 -12.50
C CYS A 33 10.38 1.65 -11.09
N VAL A 34 11.53 2.26 -10.77
CA VAL A 34 12.10 2.21 -9.41
C VAL A 34 11.19 2.91 -8.39
N ARG A 35 10.63 4.08 -8.72
CA ARG A 35 9.68 4.79 -7.84
C ARG A 35 8.42 3.98 -7.58
N LEU A 36 7.82 3.41 -8.63
CA LEU A 36 6.64 2.55 -8.49
C LEU A 36 6.93 1.31 -7.64
N ARG A 37 8.08 0.64 -7.84
CA ARG A 37 8.47 -0.53 -7.02
C ARG A 37 8.63 -0.18 -5.55
N LYS A 38 9.28 0.96 -5.24
CA LYS A 38 9.41 1.45 -3.85
C LYS A 38 8.04 1.74 -3.24
N MET A 39 7.19 2.47 -3.96
CA MET A 39 5.82 2.78 -3.54
C MET A 39 5.06 1.49 -3.20
N PHE A 40 5.02 0.50 -4.11
CA PHE A 40 4.33 -0.77 -3.84
C PHE A 40 4.93 -1.55 -2.66
N ALA A 41 6.26 -1.54 -2.49
CA ALA A 41 6.90 -2.19 -1.35
C ALA A 41 6.47 -1.55 -0.01
N ASP A 42 6.40 -0.22 0.05
CA ASP A 42 5.92 0.49 1.23
C ASP A 42 4.44 0.19 1.53
N TRP A 43 3.59 0.16 0.51
CA TRP A 43 2.19 -0.22 0.64
C TRP A 43 2.01 -1.65 1.16
N LEU A 44 2.76 -2.61 0.62
CA LEU A 44 2.71 -4.01 1.08
C LEU A 44 3.17 -4.16 2.53
N ARG A 45 4.22 -3.42 2.92
CA ARG A 45 4.68 -3.38 4.31
C ARG A 45 3.57 -2.87 5.23
N HIS A 46 2.97 -1.73 4.91
CA HIS A 46 1.89 -1.16 5.73
C HIS A 46 0.65 -2.05 5.82
N ALA A 47 0.25 -2.69 4.71
CA ALA A 47 -0.84 -3.65 4.71
C ALA A 47 -0.54 -4.85 5.63
N THR A 48 0.67 -5.39 5.55
CA THR A 48 1.12 -6.52 6.40
C THR A 48 1.14 -6.14 7.88
N GLU A 49 1.65 -4.96 8.22
CA GLU A 49 1.66 -4.46 9.60
C GLU A 49 0.25 -4.28 10.16
N ARG A 50 -0.68 -3.74 9.36
CA ARG A 50 -2.09 -3.63 9.73
C ARG A 50 -2.69 -5.00 10.00
N GLU A 51 -2.47 -5.98 9.12
CA GLU A 51 -3.03 -7.32 9.31
C GLU A 51 -2.44 -8.02 10.53
N ARG A 52 -1.13 -7.89 10.78
CA ARG A 52 -0.49 -8.37 12.02
C ARG A 52 -1.11 -7.76 13.28
N ARG A 53 -1.42 -6.45 13.27
CA ARG A 53 -2.10 -5.79 14.40
C ARG A 53 -3.54 -6.31 14.57
N ASN A 54 -4.26 -6.52 13.47
CA ASN A 54 -5.62 -7.07 13.51
C ASN A 54 -5.63 -8.50 14.07
N ASP A 55 -4.67 -9.32 13.67
CA ASP A 55 -4.54 -10.70 14.15
C ASP A 55 -4.25 -10.73 15.66
N ARG A 56 -3.29 -9.92 16.14
CA ARG A 56 -3.05 -9.76 17.58
C ARG A 56 -4.30 -9.34 18.35
N ARG A 57 -5.07 -8.38 17.81
CA ARG A 57 -6.35 -7.93 18.42
C ARG A 57 -7.40 -9.04 18.42
N ARG A 58 -7.44 -9.90 17.39
CA ARG A 58 -8.35 -11.04 17.33
C ARG A 58 -8.00 -12.06 18.41
N ILE A 59 -6.73 -12.46 18.50
CA ILE A 59 -6.24 -13.39 19.53
C ILE A 59 -6.51 -12.84 20.94
N GLY A 60 -6.24 -11.56 21.18
CA GLY A 60 -6.50 -10.93 22.48
C GLY A 60 -7.97 -10.94 22.89
N ARG A 61 -8.91 -10.88 21.94
CA ARG A 61 -10.35 -11.01 22.20
C ARG A 61 -10.81 -12.46 22.39
N THR A 62 -10.15 -13.41 21.76
CA THR A 62 -10.49 -14.85 21.92
C THR A 62 -10.00 -15.41 23.25
N ARG A 63 -8.99 -14.78 23.87
CA ARG A 63 -8.41 -15.22 25.16
C ARG A 63 -8.98 -14.50 26.39
N ALA A 64 -9.86 -13.51 26.20
CA ALA A 64 -10.56 -12.79 27.25
C ALA A 64 -11.98 -13.36 27.38
#